data_AF-A0A174B780-F1
#
_entry.id   AF-A0A174B780-F1
#
_cell.length_a   1.000
_cell.length_b   1.000
_cell.length_c   1.000
_cell.angle_alpha   90.00
_cell.angle_beta   90.00
_cell.angle_gamma   90.00
#
_symmetry.space_group_name_H-M   'P 1'
#
loop_
_entity.id
_entity.type
_entity.pdbx_description
1 polymer ?
#
loop_
_entity_poly.entity_id
_entity_poly.type
_entity_poly.pdbx_seq_one_letter_code
_entity_poly.pdbx_strand_id
1 'polypeptide(L)'
;MGKIIEGLWDCPFCGNKRIRAGQKTCPDCGHPQDENTKFYMPDEIKYVSEEEAEKISRNPDWQCSFCGSLNSDDLNVCKNCGATKEDSERNYFEMRQQEEEKKRKKEEKKESCQKNIPQNTPKKKPLLRRVLLILGIFAAIIFGMMSCLAPKM
;
A
#
# COMPACT_ATOMS: atom_id res chain seq x y z
N MET A 1 33.49 8.83 2.27
CA MET A 1 32.04 9.11 2.15
C MET A 1 31.43 8.09 1.21
N GLY A 2 30.25 7.53 1.52
CA GLY A 2 29.58 6.57 0.63
C GLY A 2 28.91 7.27 -0.55
N LYS A 3 28.91 6.63 -1.72
CA LYS A 3 28.19 7.11 -2.91
C LYS A 3 26.69 7.15 -2.63
N ILE A 4 25.99 8.19 -3.09
CA ILE A 4 24.54 8.35 -2.93
C ILE A 4 23.83 7.78 -4.16
N ILE A 5 22.71 7.10 -3.93
CA ILE A 5 21.73 6.78 -4.95
C ILE A 5 20.46 7.55 -4.61
N GLU A 6 19.90 8.27 -5.58
CA GLU A 6 18.65 9.00 -5.40
C GLU A 6 17.46 8.04 -5.52
N GLY A 7 16.61 8.03 -4.49
CA GLY A 7 15.36 7.27 -4.52
C GLY A 7 14.30 7.93 -5.40
N LEU A 8 13.23 7.18 -5.66
CA LEU A 8 12.03 7.65 -6.36
C LEU A 8 10.83 7.62 -5.42
N TRP A 9 9.81 8.40 -5.73
CA TRP A 9 8.50 8.33 -5.09
C TRP A 9 7.39 8.53 -6.11
N ASP A 10 6.20 8.05 -5.75
CA ASP A 10 4.98 8.28 -6.51
C ASP A 10 4.08 9.24 -5.71
N CYS A 11 3.49 10.22 -6.38
CA CYS A 11 2.57 11.16 -5.76
C CYS A 11 1.28 10.45 -5.35
N PRO A 12 0.97 10.36 -4.04
CA PRO A 12 -0.25 9.68 -3.58
C PRO A 12 -1.53 10.45 -3.94
N PHE A 13 -1.41 11.74 -4.28
CA PHE A 13 -2.54 12.61 -4.57
C PHE A 13 -3.02 12.49 -6.02
N CYS A 14 -2.14 12.66 -7.01
CA CYS A 14 -2.51 12.61 -8.43
C CYS A 14 -2.04 11.33 -9.16
N GLY A 15 -1.20 10.51 -8.52
CA GLY A 15 -0.68 9.27 -9.11
C GLY A 15 0.49 9.45 -10.08
N ASN A 16 1.08 10.64 -10.21
CA ASN A 16 2.33 10.81 -10.96
C ASN A 16 3.43 9.93 -10.33
N LYS A 17 4.19 9.22 -11.16
CA LYS A 17 5.12 8.17 -10.73
C LYS A 17 6.57 8.52 -11.03
N ARG A 18 7.49 7.84 -10.32
CA ARG A 18 8.93 7.92 -10.54
C ARG A 18 9.48 9.35 -10.43
N ILE A 19 8.93 10.13 -9.50
CA ILE A 19 9.43 11.46 -9.17
C ILE A 19 10.71 11.29 -8.37
N ARG A 20 11.73 12.08 -8.66
CA ARG A 20 13.01 12.05 -7.93
C ARG A 20 12.83 12.46 -6.47
N ALA A 21 13.48 11.78 -5.53
CA ALA A 21 13.32 12.06 -4.10
C ALA A 21 13.77 13.47 -3.68
N GLY A 22 14.77 14.05 -4.35
CA GLY A 22 15.17 15.44 -4.14
C GLY A 22 14.08 16.44 -4.53
N GLN A 23 13.14 16.05 -5.39
CA GLN A 23 12.00 16.87 -5.78
C GLN A 23 10.87 16.74 -4.75
N LYS A 24 10.89 17.65 -3.77
CA LYS A 24 9.99 17.68 -2.60
C LYS A 24 8.52 17.96 -2.91
N THR A 25 8.20 18.37 -4.14
CA THR A 25 6.84 18.68 -4.56
C THR A 25 6.55 18.03 -5.90
N CYS A 26 5.37 17.42 -6.03
CA CYS A 26 4.93 16.80 -7.27
C CYS A 26 4.93 17.84 -8.41
N PRO A 27 5.63 17.57 -9.54
CA PRO A 27 5.68 18.52 -10.65
C PRO A 27 4.31 18.73 -11.31
N ASP A 28 3.41 17.75 -11.21
CA ASP A 28 2.16 17.75 -11.96
C ASP A 28 1.03 18.44 -11.21
N CYS A 29 0.94 18.25 -9.88
CA CYS A 29 -0.19 18.73 -9.07
C CYS A 29 0.22 19.67 -7.94
N GLY A 30 1.52 19.86 -7.69
CA GLY A 30 1.98 20.72 -6.60
C GLY A 30 1.83 20.12 -5.19
N HIS A 31 1.36 18.88 -5.05
CA HIS A 31 1.26 18.22 -3.74
C HIS A 31 2.67 17.95 -3.18
N PRO A 32 2.99 18.39 -1.95
CA PRO A 32 4.30 18.14 -1.35
C PRO A 32 4.47 16.67 -0.97
N GLN A 33 5.70 16.21 -0.82
CA GLN A 33 5.99 14.98 -0.10
C GLN A 33 5.45 15.10 1.34
N ASP A 34 4.82 14.04 1.85
CA ASP A 34 4.11 14.02 3.13
C ASP A 34 4.19 12.62 3.81
N GLU A 35 3.42 12.39 4.86
CA GLU A 35 3.39 11.10 5.59
C GLU A 35 3.00 9.89 4.73
N ASN A 36 2.31 10.11 3.61
CA ASN A 36 1.86 9.04 2.70
C ASN A 36 2.90 8.76 1.60
N THR A 37 3.93 9.60 1.50
CA THR A 37 5.01 9.42 0.53
C THR A 37 5.86 8.21 0.91
N LYS A 38 6.14 7.34 -0.07
CA LYS A 38 6.98 6.15 0.07
C LYS A 38 8.08 6.19 -0.96
N PHE A 39 9.33 6.17 -0.48
CA PHE A 39 10.49 6.11 -1.36
C PHE A 39 10.84 4.68 -1.72
N TYR A 40 11.29 4.48 -2.95
CA TYR A 40 11.78 3.21 -3.48
C TYR A 40 13.03 3.42 -4.34
N MET A 41 13.81 2.35 -4.50
CA MET A 41 15.02 2.38 -5.33
C MET A 41 14.65 2.36 -6.82
N PRO A 42 15.29 3.16 -7.70
CA PRO A 42 15.12 3.03 -9.13
C PRO A 42 15.59 1.65 -9.65
N ASP A 43 15.00 1.19 -10.75
CA ASP A 43 15.38 -0.06 -11.41
C ASP A 43 16.85 -0.04 -11.89
N GLU A 44 17.28 1.12 -12.40
CA GLU A 44 18.65 1.36 -12.84
C GLU A 44 19.37 2.22 -11.78
N ILE A 45 20.44 1.66 -11.21
CA ILE A 45 21.22 2.35 -10.19
C ILE A 45 22.17 3.35 -10.86
N LYS A 46 21.90 4.64 -10.64
CA LYS A 46 22.81 5.73 -10.99
C LYS A 46 23.27 6.42 -9.72
N TYR A 47 24.59 6.56 -9.60
CA TYR A 47 25.16 7.32 -8.52
C TYR A 47 25.03 8.81 -8.79
N VAL A 48 24.66 9.54 -7.75
CA VAL A 48 24.70 11.01 -7.75
C VAL A 48 26.16 11.45 -7.85
N SER A 49 26.42 12.54 -8.58
CA SER A 49 27.77 13.11 -8.67
C SER A 49 28.27 13.57 -7.30
N GLU A 50 29.60 13.67 -7.11
CA GLU A 50 30.16 14.10 -5.82
C GLU A 50 29.69 15.52 -5.45
N GLU A 51 29.64 16.44 -6.42
CA GLU A 51 29.17 17.82 -6.22
C GLU A 51 27.69 17.88 -5.78
N GLU A 52 26.82 17.08 -6.38
CA GLU A 52 25.41 17.01 -5.97
C GLU A 52 25.25 16.30 -4.62
N ALA A 53 26.06 15.28 -4.35
CA ALA A 53 26.03 14.52 -3.10
C ALA A 53 26.44 15.37 -1.88
N GLU A 54 27.28 16.39 -2.06
CA GLU A 54 27.63 17.38 -1.02
C GLU A 54 26.45 18.29 -0.64
N LYS A 55 25.50 18.49 -1.55
CA LYS A 55 24.32 19.34 -1.35
C LYS A 55 23.13 18.57 -0.77
N ILE A 56 23.25 17.24 -0.60
CA ILE A 56 22.20 16.38 -0.08
C ILE A 56 22.45 16.10 1.40
N SER A 57 21.49 16.47 2.24
CA SER A 57 21.53 16.17 3.67
C SER A 57 21.65 14.66 3.91
N ARG A 58 22.47 14.30 4.90
CA ARG A 58 22.68 12.91 5.32
C ARG A 58 21.70 12.47 6.41
N ASN A 59 20.92 13.40 6.94
CA ASN A 59 19.93 13.15 7.96
C ASN A 59 18.54 12.97 7.34
N PRO A 60 17.62 12.28 8.03
CA PRO A 60 16.27 12.09 7.54
C PRO A 60 15.51 13.42 7.39
N ASP A 61 14.63 13.50 6.40
CA ASP A 61 13.72 14.64 6.29
C ASP A 61 12.82 14.74 7.54
N TRP A 62 12.62 15.96 8.03
CA TRP A 62 11.68 16.26 9.11
C TRP A 62 10.29 16.51 8.55
N GLN A 63 9.25 16.16 9.32
CA GLN A 63 7.87 16.43 8.97
C GLN A 63 7.40 17.72 9.62
N CYS A 64 6.97 18.69 8.83
CA CYS A 64 6.34 19.89 9.36
C CYS A 64 5.05 19.56 10.13
N SER A 65 5.02 19.83 11.44
CA SER A 65 3.84 19.59 12.28
C SER A 65 2.60 20.38 11.88
N PHE A 66 2.78 21.51 11.15
CA PHE A 66 1.67 22.38 10.76
C PHE A 66 0.98 21.94 9.47
N CYS A 67 1.73 21.52 8.45
CA CYS A 67 1.18 21.18 7.14
C CYS A 67 1.45 19.74 6.69
N GLY A 68 2.20 18.97 7.48
CA GLY A 68 2.51 17.57 7.20
C GLY A 68 3.57 17.33 6.11
N SER A 69 4.11 18.39 5.48
CA SER A 69 5.11 18.25 4.41
C SER A 69 6.48 17.82 4.93
N LEU A 70 7.18 17.01 4.14
CA LEU A 70 8.56 16.59 4.38
C LEU A 70 9.55 17.65 3.89
N ASN A 71 10.52 17.98 4.74
CA ASN A 71 11.54 18.99 4.49
C ASN A 71 12.92 18.43 4.81
N SER A 72 13.94 18.84 4.06
CA SER A 72 15.32 18.42 4.32
C SER A 72 15.79 18.85 5.71
N ASP A 73 16.57 18.00 6.38
CA ASP A 73 17.10 18.26 7.72
C ASP A 73 17.87 19.59 7.82
N ASP A 74 18.54 20.00 6.75
CA ASP A 74 19.35 21.22 6.68
C ASP A 74 18.49 22.50 6.59
N LEU A 75 17.16 22.37 6.50
CA LEU A 75 16.22 23.48 6.49
C LEU A 75 15.60 23.67 7.88
N ASN A 76 15.71 24.89 8.43
CA ASN A 76 15.07 25.26 9.70
C ASN A 76 13.62 25.77 9.53
N VAL A 77 13.16 25.93 8.29
CA VAL A 77 11.84 26.46 7.95
C VAL A 77 11.22 25.62 6.85
N CYS A 78 9.93 25.30 7.01
CA CYS A 78 9.13 24.55 6.06
C CYS A 78 9.00 25.32 4.75
N LYS A 79 9.41 24.71 3.63
CA LYS A 79 9.31 25.33 2.30
C LYS A 79 7.88 25.52 1.82
N ASN A 80 6.93 24.75 2.36
CA ASN A 80 5.53 24.79 1.94
C ASN A 80 4.68 25.82 2.71
N CYS A 81 4.89 25.98 4.03
CA CYS A 81 4.04 26.84 4.87
C CYS A 81 4.79 27.87 5.73
N GLY A 82 6.13 27.84 5.77
CA GLY A 82 6.92 28.81 6.54
C GLY A 82 7.02 28.55 8.05
N ALA A 83 6.41 27.48 8.57
CA ALA A 83 6.59 27.08 9.96
C ALA A 83 8.02 26.62 10.26
N THR A 84 8.48 26.80 11.50
CA THR A 84 9.85 26.43 11.87
C THR A 84 9.98 24.94 12.18
N LYS A 85 11.22 24.45 12.15
CA LYS A 85 11.57 23.07 12.49
C LYS A 85 11.48 22.81 13.99
N GLU A 86 11.61 23.82 14.86
CA GLU A 86 11.57 23.59 16.32
C GLU A 86 10.25 22.96 16.79
N ASP A 87 9.15 23.25 16.09
CA ASP A 87 7.83 22.68 16.37
C ASP A 87 7.62 21.29 15.72
N SER A 88 8.61 20.76 15.00
CA SER A 88 8.56 19.46 14.34
C SER A 88 8.84 18.33 15.31
N GLU A 89 7.87 17.42 15.47
CA GLU A 89 8.00 16.30 16.41
C GLU A 89 8.60 15.04 15.80
N ARG A 90 8.58 14.90 14.47
CA ARG A 90 8.88 13.62 13.79
C ARG A 90 9.71 13.80 12.53
N ASN A 91 10.45 12.75 12.19
CA ASN A 91 11.09 12.60 10.88
C ASN A 91 10.50 11.44 10.05
N TYR A 92 10.91 11.34 8.78
CA TYR A 92 10.43 10.32 7.86
C TYR A 92 10.48 8.89 8.43
N PHE A 93 11.61 8.46 9.01
CA PHE A 93 11.74 7.07 9.51
C PHE A 93 10.83 6.81 10.71
N GLU A 94 10.71 7.76 11.63
CA GLU A 94 9.79 7.66 12.78
C GLU A 94 8.33 7.56 12.31
N MET A 95 7.93 8.34 11.31
CA MET A 95 6.60 8.22 10.70
C MET A 95 6.37 6.84 10.09
N ARG A 96 7.35 6.28 9.37
CA ARG A 96 7.26 4.94 8.78
C ARG A 96 7.08 3.86 9.85
N GLN A 97 7.88 3.91 10.92
CA GLN A 97 7.79 2.97 12.03
C GLN A 97 6.41 3.02 12.71
N GLN A 98 5.89 4.23 12.95
CA GLN A 98 4.55 4.40 13.52
C GLN A 98 3.45 3.85 12.61
N GLU A 99 3.54 4.03 11.29
CA GLU A 99 2.57 3.46 10.35
C GLU A 99 2.59 1.93 10.38
N GLU A 100 3.78 1.33 10.41
CA GLU A 100 3.97 -0.12 10.49
C GLU A 100 3.46 -0.69 11.81
N GLU A 101 3.73 -0.04 12.93
CA GLU A 101 3.20 -0.43 14.24
C GLU A 101 1.68 -0.35 14.28
N LYS A 102 1.09 0.72 13.73
CA LYS A 102 -0.38 0.87 13.60
C LYS A 102 -0.99 -0.25 12.77
N LYS A 103 -0.33 -0.67 11.68
CA LYS A 103 -0.78 -1.80 10.84
C LYS A 103 -0.74 -3.12 11.61
N ARG A 104 0.37 -3.43 12.28
CA ARG A 104 0.52 -4.64 13.10
C ARG A 104 -0.56 -4.72 14.18
N LYS A 105 -0.77 -3.64 14.95
CA LYS A 105 -1.82 -3.59 15.99
C LYS A 105 -3.23 -3.79 15.41
N LYS A 106 -3.49 -3.28 14.20
CA LYS A 106 -4.79 -3.48 13.51
C LYS A 106 -4.98 -4.93 13.07
N GLU A 107 -3.93 -5.60 12.63
CA GLU A 107 -3.94 -7.02 12.25
C GLU A 107 -4.14 -7.93 13.47
N GLU A 108 -3.40 -7.69 14.55
CA GLU A 108 -3.54 -8.41 15.83
C GLU A 108 -4.97 -8.29 16.40
N LYS A 109 -5.56 -7.10 16.34
CA LYS A 109 -6.96 -6.87 16.79
C LYS A 109 -7.97 -7.63 15.92
N LYS A 110 -7.75 -7.72 14.61
CA LYS A 110 -8.62 -8.49 13.69
C LYS A 110 -8.53 -9.99 13.98
N GLU A 111 -7.32 -10.51 14.20
CA GLU A 111 -7.10 -11.91 14.53
C GLU A 111 -7.72 -12.29 15.89
N SER A 112 -7.56 -11.42 16.90
CA SER A 112 -8.19 -11.58 18.22
C SER A 112 -9.72 -11.57 18.12
N CYS A 113 -10.32 -10.66 17.34
CA CYS A 113 -11.77 -10.59 17.18
C CYS A 113 -12.34 -11.83 16.45
N GLN A 114 -11.60 -12.41 15.50
CA GLN A 114 -11.96 -13.67 14.85
C GLN A 114 -11.89 -14.88 15.78
N LYS A 115 -10.89 -14.94 16.69
CA LYS A 115 -10.77 -16.04 17.67
C LYS A 115 -11.85 -16.02 18.75
N ASN A 116 -12.48 -14.87 19.02
CA ASN A 116 -13.53 -14.71 20.03
C ASN A 116 -14.96 -14.94 19.51
N ILE A 117 -15.15 -15.40 18.27
CA ILE A 117 -16.46 -15.82 17.75
C ILE A 117 -16.76 -17.25 18.27
N PRO A 118 -17.89 -17.49 18.98
CA PRO A 118 -18.27 -18.83 19.39
C PRO A 118 -18.43 -19.74 18.16
N GLN A 119 -17.78 -20.91 18.15
CA GLN A 119 -17.86 -21.90 17.06
C GLN A 119 -19.24 -22.57 16.89
N ASN A 120 -20.32 -22.02 17.47
CA ASN A 120 -21.68 -22.50 17.25
C ASN A 120 -22.43 -21.61 16.26
N THR A 121 -21.93 -21.55 15.03
CA THR A 121 -22.77 -21.21 13.88
C THR A 121 -22.97 -22.48 13.06
N PRO A 122 -24.23 -22.88 12.76
CA PRO A 122 -24.47 -24.07 11.98
C PRO A 122 -23.86 -23.87 10.60
N LYS A 123 -22.85 -24.71 10.25
CA LYS A 123 -22.24 -24.74 8.92
C LYS A 123 -23.36 -24.89 7.88
N LYS A 124 -23.74 -23.80 7.20
CA LYS A 124 -24.69 -23.85 6.10
C LYS A 124 -24.08 -24.75 5.02
N LYS A 125 -24.63 -25.96 4.87
CA LYS A 125 -24.20 -26.92 3.84
C LYS A 125 -24.32 -26.22 2.47
N PRO A 126 -23.30 -26.31 1.60
CA PRO A 126 -23.29 -25.53 0.37
C PRO A 126 -24.41 -26.00 -0.55
N LEU A 127 -25.20 -25.03 -1.03
CA LEU A 127 -26.33 -25.15 -1.96
C LEU A 127 -25.98 -26.01 -3.19
N LEU A 128 -24.70 -26.06 -3.54
CA LEU A 128 -24.08 -26.87 -4.59
C LEU A 128 -24.40 -28.37 -4.50
N ARG A 129 -24.45 -28.97 -3.30
CA ARG A 129 -24.75 -30.41 -3.16
C ARG A 129 -26.20 -30.74 -3.50
N ARG A 130 -27.14 -29.81 -3.28
CA ARG A 130 -28.54 -29.97 -3.69
C ARG A 130 -28.70 -29.77 -5.19
N VAL A 131 -27.98 -28.82 -5.78
CA VAL A 131 -27.97 -28.59 -7.24
C VAL A 131 -27.40 -29.81 -7.99
N LEU A 132 -26.31 -30.40 -7.52
CA LEU A 132 -25.70 -31.59 -8.14
C LEU A 132 -26.62 -32.82 -8.10
N LEU A 133 -27.39 -33.01 -7.01
CA LEU A 133 -28.36 -34.10 -6.93
C LEU A 133 -29.52 -33.90 -7.90
N ILE A 134 -30.02 -32.68 -8.06
CA ILE A 134 -31.11 -32.37 -9.00
C ILE A 134 -30.63 -32.56 -10.45
N LEU A 135 -29.43 -32.08 -10.79
CA LEU A 135 -28.86 -32.27 -12.13
C LEU A 135 -28.62 -33.74 -12.46
N GLY A 136 -28.16 -34.55 -11.49
CA GLY A 136 -28.00 -35.99 -11.68
C GLY A 136 -29.31 -36.73 -11.93
N ILE A 137 -30.39 -36.37 -11.21
CA ILE A 137 -31.72 -36.96 -11.42
C ILE A 137 -32.28 -36.56 -12.80
N PHE A 138 -32.13 -35.29 -13.19
CA PHE A 138 -32.56 -34.83 -14.52
C PHE A 138 -31.81 -35.55 -15.65
N ALA A 139 -30.50 -35.75 -15.52
CA ALA A 139 -29.71 -36.48 -16.51
C ALA A 139 -30.17 -37.94 -16.64
N ALA A 140 -30.47 -38.63 -15.53
CA ALA A 140 -30.97 -40.00 -15.56
C ALA A 140 -32.35 -40.13 -16.22
N ILE A 141 -33.25 -39.17 -15.97
CA ILE A 141 -34.59 -39.13 -16.59
C ILE A 141 -34.47 -38.92 -18.10
N ILE A 142 -33.63 -37.97 -18.54
CA ILE A 142 -33.42 -37.70 -19.97
C ILE A 142 -32.83 -38.93 -20.68
N PHE A 143 -31.85 -39.60 -20.06
CA PHE A 143 -31.21 -40.80 -20.65
C PHE A 143 -32.18 -41.99 -20.70
N GLY A 144 -33.04 -42.15 -19.68
CA GLY A 144 -34.08 -43.16 -19.66
C GLY A 144 -35.13 -42.96 -20.75
N MET A 145 -35.57 -41.72 -20.99
CA MET A 145 -36.54 -41.41 -22.05
C MET A 145 -35.97 -41.63 -23.46
N MET A 146 -34.67 -41.34 -23.68
CA MET A 146 -34.00 -41.62 -24.96
C MET A 146 -33.87 -43.13 -25.24
N SER A 147 -33.80 -43.96 -24.20
CA SER A 147 -33.73 -45.42 -24.33
C SER A 147 -35.06 -46.06 -24.75
N CYS A 148 -36.18 -45.34 -24.61
CA CYS A 148 -37.52 -45.79 -25.03
C CYS A 148 -37.84 -45.49 -26.52
N LEU A 149 -36.97 -44.75 -27.22
CA LEU A 149 -37.15 -44.38 -28.63
C LEU A 149 -36.29 -45.21 -29.59
N ALA A 150 -35.65 -46.28 -29.11
CA ALA A 150 -34.94 -47.21 -29.99
C ALA A 150 -35.96 -47.87 -30.96
N PRO A 151 -35.86 -47.62 -32.27
CA PRO A 151 -36.72 -48.29 -33.23
C PRO A 151 -36.37 -49.78 -33.23
N LYS A 152 -37.37 -50.64 -32.98
CA LYS A 152 -37.21 -52.08 -33.15
C LYS A 152 -37.03 -52.36 -34.65
N MET A 153 -35.83 -52.80 -35.04
CA MET A 153 -35.62 -53.61 -36.24
C MET A 153 -35.65 -55.08 -35.86
#